data_AF-A0A932QAI1-F1
#
_entry.id   AF-A0A932QAI1-F1
#
_cell.length_a   1.000
_cell.length_b   1.000
_cell.length_c   1.000
_cell.angle_alpha   90.00
_cell.angle_beta   90.00
_cell.angle_gamma   90.00
#
_symmetry.space_group_name_H-M   'P 1'
#
loop_
_entity.id
_entity.type
_entity.pdbx_description
1 polymer ?
#
loop_
_entity_poly.entity_id
_entity_poly.type
_entity_poly.pdbx_seq_one_letter_code
_entity_poly.pdbx_strand_id
1 'polypeptide(L)'
;LGAFATATVLFALLAAVRLLPIAEALSVNARAVDALEHLSFFELLQCLTLRTGELQDLRWEAHEYQYYVGTVPLLLALMPWLLAPRNGLRLWPLAALGLFGAIFALGNFAPWSPYAALHLLPVFRSLHVTPRFLVFTTLSIGVLAGAGLDAMVLHVGKRRARRWVGPATLAMVALCTLDLLLTGNRALQTAFPRAPKGVARDNAFSQQAWHGDASSALRWLPMYEFFLQNHGMSRAYGDALYGSGHVKPMGSPEYRGEAYVTSAEGHATIESWSPNRVVVATDGPHEAMLVLNQNFGPGWQAEGRALESHRGLVATRVANGPQRVTFFFRPSLLWLGFALSGFGLLFSLALVPRTPPSRSPASSRPKRPFMAINRAKNITR
;
A
#
# COMPACT_ATOMS: atom_id res chain seq x y z
N LEU A 1 28.16 -2.08 5.67
CA LEU A 1 28.13 -2.68 4.32
C LEU A 1 27.31 -3.97 4.31
N GLY A 2 27.83 -5.14 4.69
CA GLY A 2 27.14 -6.45 4.53
C GLY A 2 25.66 -6.50 4.98
N ALA A 3 25.35 -6.05 6.20
CA ALA A 3 23.97 -6.03 6.71
C ALA A 3 23.02 -5.12 5.90
N PHE A 4 23.53 -4.01 5.34
CA PHE A 4 22.75 -3.14 4.46
C PHE A 4 22.45 -3.83 3.13
N ALA A 5 23.45 -4.42 2.49
CA ALA A 5 23.25 -5.20 1.25
C ALA A 5 22.27 -6.36 1.46
N THR A 6 22.33 -7.04 2.62
CA THR A 6 21.37 -8.09 3.00
C THR A 6 19.95 -7.52 3.11
N ALA A 7 19.78 -6.36 3.75
CA ALA A 7 18.49 -5.68 3.84
C ALA A 7 17.95 -5.22 2.47
N THR A 8 18.81 -4.72 1.57
CA THR A 8 18.42 -4.34 0.20
C THR A 8 17.94 -5.55 -0.60
N VAL A 9 18.66 -6.68 -0.52
CA VAL A 9 18.27 -7.94 -1.19
C VAL A 9 16.96 -8.48 -0.60
N LEU A 10 16.81 -8.48 0.73
CA LEU A 10 15.57 -8.88 1.39
C LEU A 10 14.38 -8.00 1.00
N PHE A 11 14.56 -6.67 0.92
CA PHE A 11 13.53 -5.76 0.45
C PHE A 11 13.10 -6.08 -0.99
N ALA A 12 14.06 -6.24 -1.91
CA ALA A 12 13.79 -6.53 -3.31
C ALA A 12 13.07 -7.89 -3.50
N LEU A 13 13.48 -8.91 -2.74
CA LEU A 13 12.82 -10.22 -2.73
C LEU A 13 11.41 -10.15 -2.15
N LEU A 14 11.26 -9.67 -0.91
CA LEU A 14 9.97 -9.60 -0.22
C LEU A 14 8.94 -8.77 -1.00
N ALA A 15 9.36 -7.66 -1.62
CA ALA A 15 8.48 -6.80 -2.42
C ALA A 15 8.23 -7.31 -3.85
N ALA A 16 8.90 -8.36 -4.32
CA ALA A 16 8.85 -8.82 -5.72
C ALA A 16 7.42 -9.11 -6.23
N VAL A 17 6.56 -9.72 -5.41
CA VAL A 17 5.13 -9.96 -5.70
C VAL A 17 4.36 -8.70 -6.11
N ARG A 18 4.79 -7.52 -5.65
CA ARG A 18 4.19 -6.21 -6.01
C ARG A 18 5.03 -5.44 -7.02
N LEU A 19 6.36 -5.48 -6.91
CA LEU A 19 7.26 -4.74 -7.79
C LEU A 19 7.23 -5.24 -9.23
N LEU A 20 7.23 -6.57 -9.46
CA LEU A 20 7.32 -7.11 -10.81
C LEU A 20 6.06 -6.85 -11.66
N PRO A 21 4.81 -7.06 -11.18
CA PRO A 21 3.61 -6.68 -11.95
C PRO A 21 3.48 -5.17 -12.18
N ILE A 22 3.98 -4.33 -11.27
CA ILE A 22 4.03 -2.87 -11.45
C ILE A 22 5.06 -2.48 -12.53
N ALA A 23 6.23 -3.11 -12.53
CA ALA A 23 7.25 -2.90 -13.57
C ALA A 23 6.77 -3.38 -14.95
N GLU A 24 6.09 -4.53 -15.02
CA GLU A 24 5.43 -5.02 -16.24
C GLU A 24 4.42 -3.98 -16.77
N ALA A 25 3.48 -3.53 -15.95
CA ALA A 25 2.47 -2.54 -16.35
C ALA A 25 3.09 -1.20 -16.80
N LEU A 26 4.05 -0.67 -16.05
CA LEU A 26 4.72 0.60 -16.35
C LEU A 26 5.72 0.51 -17.51
N SER A 27 6.15 -0.69 -17.91
CA SER A 27 6.98 -0.88 -19.12
C SER A 27 6.17 -0.75 -20.42
N VAL A 28 4.87 -1.08 -20.38
CA VAL A 28 3.95 -0.94 -21.52
C VAL A 28 3.32 0.46 -21.53
N ASN A 29 2.86 0.92 -20.38
CA ASN A 29 2.19 2.21 -20.21
C ASN A 29 2.88 3.03 -19.12
N ALA A 30 3.99 3.65 -19.49
CA ALA A 30 4.74 4.52 -18.60
C ALA A 30 3.92 5.78 -18.26
N ARG A 31 3.29 5.79 -17.08
CA ARG A 31 2.63 6.99 -16.53
C ARG A 31 3.67 8.08 -16.30
N ALA A 32 3.81 9.01 -17.23
CA ALA A 32 4.49 10.28 -16.94
C ALA A 32 3.59 11.14 -16.06
N VAL A 33 4.15 11.72 -14.99
CA VAL A 33 3.53 12.82 -14.23
C VAL A 33 4.56 13.95 -14.16
N ASP A 34 4.11 15.21 -14.18
CA ASP A 34 5.05 16.32 -14.04
C ASP A 34 5.47 16.47 -12.57
N ALA A 35 6.79 16.48 -12.33
CA ALA A 35 7.39 16.63 -11.00
C ALA A 35 7.29 18.07 -10.45
N LEU A 36 6.11 18.68 -10.51
CA LEU A 36 5.84 20.05 -10.07
C LEU A 36 5.49 20.15 -8.58
N GLU A 37 5.49 19.03 -7.86
CA GLU A 37 5.08 18.93 -6.46
C GLU A 37 6.26 19.22 -5.53
N HIS A 38 6.02 20.06 -4.53
CA HIS A 38 6.94 20.34 -3.44
C HIS A 38 6.16 20.71 -2.18
N LEU A 39 6.82 20.67 -1.03
CA LEU A 39 6.37 21.28 0.22
C LEU A 39 7.42 22.29 0.69
N SER A 40 6.98 23.39 1.30
CA SER A 40 7.84 24.14 2.21
C SER A 40 8.10 23.34 3.50
N PHE A 41 9.12 23.76 4.25
CA PHE A 41 9.38 23.23 5.59
C PHE A 41 8.19 23.43 6.56
N PHE A 42 7.43 24.51 6.41
CA PHE A 42 6.28 24.80 7.25
C PHE A 42 5.10 23.89 6.94
N GLU A 43 4.77 23.66 5.66
CA GLU A 43 3.72 22.70 5.27
C GLU A 43 4.09 21.27 5.69
N LEU A 44 5.37 20.89 5.59
CA LEU A 44 5.84 19.59 6.08
C LEU A 44 5.63 19.44 7.60
N LEU A 45 5.92 20.49 8.39
CA LEU A 45 5.63 20.49 9.81
C LEU A 45 4.11 20.42 10.09
N GLN A 46 3.31 21.18 9.35
CA GLN A 46 1.84 21.15 9.45
C GLN A 46 1.27 19.75 9.14
N CYS A 47 1.80 19.04 8.13
CA CYS A 47 1.43 17.65 7.82
C CYS A 47 1.62 16.71 9.02
N LEU A 48 2.56 17.01 9.93
CA LEU A 48 2.88 16.23 11.13
C LEU A 48 2.15 16.73 12.39
N THR A 49 1.77 18.01 12.49
CA THR A 49 1.27 18.63 13.74
C THR A 49 -0.13 19.23 13.68
N LEU A 50 -0.73 19.45 12.50
CA LEU A 50 -2.11 19.92 12.37
C LEU A 50 -3.10 18.76 12.21
N ARG A 51 -4.29 18.90 12.78
CA ARG A 51 -5.36 17.90 12.73
C ARG A 51 -6.18 18.00 11.44
N THR A 52 -7.03 17.00 11.20
CA THR A 52 -8.00 16.97 10.10
C THR A 52 -8.82 18.27 10.02
N GLY A 53 -8.77 18.94 8.86
CA GLY A 53 -9.49 20.19 8.60
C GLY A 53 -8.81 21.47 9.08
N GLU A 54 -7.57 21.39 9.60
CA GLU A 54 -6.74 22.56 9.95
C GLU A 54 -5.76 22.93 8.81
N LEU A 55 -5.48 22.01 7.88
CA LEU A 55 -4.74 22.26 6.64
C LEU A 55 -5.63 22.98 5.61
N GLN A 56 -5.06 23.96 4.89
CA GLN A 56 -5.73 24.78 3.87
C GLN A 56 -4.86 24.88 2.60
N ASP A 57 -5.43 25.41 1.51
CA ASP A 57 -4.76 25.69 0.22
C ASP A 57 -3.98 24.53 -0.42
N LEU A 58 -4.39 23.29 -0.12
CA LEU A 58 -3.73 22.06 -0.58
C LEU A 58 -3.98 21.79 -2.07
N ARG A 59 -2.92 21.39 -2.79
CA ARG A 59 -2.97 20.97 -4.20
C ARG A 59 -3.71 19.63 -4.43
N TRP A 60 -3.82 18.80 -3.40
CA TRP A 60 -4.57 17.53 -3.43
C TRP A 60 -5.50 17.45 -2.22
N GLU A 61 -6.42 16.49 -2.23
CA GLU A 61 -7.32 16.19 -1.12
C GLU A 61 -6.57 16.05 0.22
N ALA A 62 -7.16 16.53 1.32
CA ALA A 62 -6.46 16.65 2.61
C ALA A 62 -5.90 15.32 3.18
N HIS A 63 -6.49 14.18 2.80
CA HIS A 63 -5.99 12.86 3.20
C HIS A 63 -4.61 12.53 2.62
N GLU A 64 -4.19 13.18 1.53
CA GLU A 64 -2.88 13.00 0.91
C GLU A 64 -1.75 13.70 1.69
N TYR A 65 -2.08 14.63 2.60
CA TYR A 65 -1.14 15.41 3.42
C TYR A 65 -1.21 15.06 4.93
N GLN A 66 -2.23 14.32 5.37
CA GLN A 66 -2.49 14.10 6.79
C GLN A 66 -1.59 13.00 7.41
N TYR A 67 -0.37 13.36 7.79
CA TYR A 67 0.62 12.50 8.45
C TYR A 67 0.75 12.80 9.96
N TYR A 68 -0.38 13.15 10.58
CA TYR A 68 -0.45 13.66 11.95
C TYR A 68 0.14 12.70 12.99
N VAL A 69 1.15 13.19 13.71
CA VAL A 69 1.75 12.58 14.91
C VAL A 69 1.57 13.44 16.15
N GLY A 70 1.28 14.73 15.99
CA GLY A 70 1.12 15.69 17.08
C GLY A 70 2.45 16.16 17.69
N THR A 71 2.41 17.33 18.34
CA THR A 71 3.60 18.01 18.85
C THR A 71 4.28 17.24 20.00
N VAL A 72 3.54 16.51 20.84
CA VAL A 72 4.13 15.78 21.98
C VAL A 72 4.97 14.59 21.52
N PRO A 73 4.50 13.67 20.66
CA PRO A 73 5.37 12.64 20.06
C PRO A 73 6.55 13.20 19.28
N LEU A 74 6.38 14.31 18.54
CA LEU A 74 7.47 14.97 17.83
C LEU A 74 8.58 15.47 18.79
N LEU A 75 8.22 16.06 19.93
CA LEU A 75 9.19 16.48 20.95
C LEU A 75 9.80 15.29 21.69
N LEU A 76 9.01 14.26 22.02
CA LEU A 76 9.51 13.02 22.63
C LEU A 76 10.55 12.34 21.75
N ALA A 77 10.38 12.35 20.43
CA ALA A 77 11.33 11.77 19.49
C ALA A 77 12.75 12.38 19.58
N LEU A 78 12.90 13.62 20.07
CA LEU A 78 14.21 14.27 20.25
C LEU A 78 14.90 13.87 21.58
N MET A 79 14.15 13.39 22.57
CA MET A 79 14.66 13.09 23.92
C MET A 79 15.76 12.02 24.01
N PRO A 80 15.88 11.01 23.12
CA PRO A 80 16.99 10.05 23.17
C PRO A 80 18.37 10.72 23.04
N TRP A 81 18.48 11.78 22.23
CA TRP A 81 19.73 12.52 22.04
C TRP A 81 20.00 13.52 23.15
N LEU A 82 18.96 14.12 23.73
CA LEU A 82 19.08 15.12 24.79
C LEU A 82 19.38 14.49 26.16
N LEU A 83 18.72 13.38 26.51
CA LEU A 83 18.80 12.77 27.85
C LEU A 83 19.75 11.57 27.92
N ALA A 84 20.01 10.90 26.81
CA ALA A 84 20.91 9.74 26.75
C ALA A 84 21.76 9.72 25.45
N PRO A 85 22.61 10.74 25.16
CA PRO A 85 23.27 10.92 23.86
C PRO A 85 23.92 9.66 23.27
N ARG A 86 24.60 8.85 24.09
CA ARG A 86 25.24 7.58 23.66
C ARG A 86 24.25 6.51 23.20
N ASN A 87 23.01 6.53 23.70
CA ASN A 87 21.93 5.66 23.27
C ASN A 87 21.17 6.27 22.09
N GLY A 88 20.89 7.57 22.09
CA GLY A 88 20.33 8.28 20.94
C GLY A 88 21.18 8.10 19.67
N LEU A 89 22.51 8.16 19.79
CA LEU A 89 23.44 7.86 18.69
C LEU A 89 23.33 6.43 18.14
N ARG A 90 22.78 5.46 18.88
CA ARG A 90 22.49 4.10 18.34
C ARG A 90 21.20 4.06 17.52
N LEU A 91 20.30 5.03 17.72
CA LEU A 91 19.04 5.18 16.99
C LEU A 91 19.20 6.02 15.70
N TRP A 92 20.43 6.40 15.33
CA TRP A 92 20.71 7.15 14.10
C TRP A 92 20.09 6.54 12.83
N PRO A 93 19.95 5.20 12.64
CA PRO A 93 19.32 4.66 11.43
C PRO A 93 17.82 5.00 11.33
N LEU A 94 17.13 5.13 12.46
CA LEU A 94 15.73 5.58 12.49
C LEU A 94 15.63 7.08 12.20
N ALA A 95 16.55 7.88 12.76
CA ALA A 95 16.64 9.30 12.43
C ALA A 95 16.91 9.52 10.93
N ALA A 96 17.82 8.73 10.34
CA ALA A 96 18.14 8.78 8.91
C ALA A 96 16.95 8.33 8.03
N LEU A 97 16.18 7.32 8.44
CA LEU A 97 14.96 6.90 7.75
C LEU A 97 13.87 7.97 7.79
N GLY A 98 13.68 8.61 8.95
CA GLY A 98 12.72 9.71 9.09
C GLY A 98 13.14 10.97 8.33
N LEU A 99 14.43 11.29 8.34
CA LEU A 99 15.00 12.40 7.56
C LEU A 99 14.91 12.13 6.05
N PHE A 100 15.14 10.89 5.60
CA PHE A 100 14.89 10.46 4.22
C PHE A 100 13.42 10.70 3.82
N GLY A 101 12.47 10.25 4.65
CA GLY A 101 11.04 10.49 4.42
C GLY A 101 10.69 11.97 4.32
N ALA A 102 11.22 12.79 5.21
CA ALA A 102 11.01 14.24 5.21
C ALA A 102 11.63 14.92 3.97
N ILE A 103 12.88 14.61 3.61
CA ILE A 103 13.56 15.21 2.45
C ILE A 103 12.86 14.85 1.13
N PHE A 104 12.37 13.62 0.97
CA PHE A 104 11.60 13.25 -0.22
C PHE A 104 10.18 13.84 -0.21
N ALA A 105 9.58 14.09 0.96
CA ALA A 105 8.29 14.76 1.06
C ALA A 105 8.32 16.23 0.61
N LEU A 106 9.44 16.93 0.83
CA LEU A 106 9.67 18.28 0.28
C LEU A 106 9.65 18.34 -1.25
N GLY A 107 9.77 17.20 -1.95
CA GLY A 107 9.55 17.10 -3.39
C GLY A 107 10.57 17.84 -4.27
N ASN A 108 10.12 18.41 -5.38
CA ASN A 108 10.95 19.17 -6.32
C ASN A 108 11.09 20.65 -5.88
N PHE A 109 11.62 20.86 -4.68
CA PHE A 109 11.91 22.20 -4.16
C PHE A 109 13.11 22.87 -4.87
N ALA A 110 13.91 22.10 -5.61
CA ALA A 110 15.03 22.57 -6.42
C ALA A 110 15.38 21.51 -7.50
N PRO A 111 15.95 21.89 -8.66
CA PRO A 111 16.28 20.94 -9.74
C PRO A 111 17.24 19.80 -9.36
N TRP A 112 18.00 19.98 -8.26
CA TRP A 112 18.93 18.99 -7.70
C TRP A 112 18.33 18.19 -6.53
N SER A 113 17.04 18.34 -6.20
CA SER A 113 16.45 17.64 -5.05
C SER A 113 16.49 16.13 -5.24
N PRO A 114 16.57 15.33 -4.16
CA PRO A 114 16.58 13.87 -4.26
C PRO A 114 15.32 13.30 -4.95
N TYR A 115 14.18 13.97 -4.82
CA TYR A 115 12.95 13.61 -5.54
C TYR A 115 13.07 13.92 -7.03
N ALA A 116 13.54 15.12 -7.41
CA ALA A 116 13.75 15.50 -8.81
C ALA A 116 14.73 14.55 -9.52
N ALA A 117 15.86 14.24 -8.87
CA ALA A 117 16.85 13.29 -9.38
C ALA A 117 16.30 11.86 -9.51
N LEU A 118 15.47 11.40 -8.57
CA LEU A 118 14.80 10.10 -8.65
C LEU A 118 13.79 10.05 -9.82
N HIS A 119 13.10 11.17 -10.10
CA HIS A 119 12.09 11.28 -11.16
C HIS A 119 12.67 11.16 -12.58
N LEU A 120 13.98 11.38 -12.76
CA LEU A 120 14.70 11.16 -14.02
C LEU A 120 14.79 9.67 -14.42
N LEU A 121 14.62 8.75 -13.47
CA LEU A 121 14.73 7.32 -13.73
C LEU A 121 13.43 6.73 -14.30
N PRO A 122 13.52 5.74 -15.21
CA PRO A 122 12.35 4.98 -15.65
C PRO A 122 11.65 4.30 -14.47
N VAL A 123 10.35 4.04 -14.60
CA VAL A 123 9.42 3.64 -13.52
C VAL A 123 9.19 4.74 -12.46
N PHE A 124 10.24 5.39 -11.97
CA PHE A 124 10.13 6.44 -10.94
C PHE A 124 9.53 7.75 -11.44
N ARG A 125 9.55 8.02 -12.76
CA ARG A 125 8.79 9.11 -13.41
C ARG A 125 7.26 9.04 -13.22
N SER A 126 6.74 7.95 -12.65
CA SER A 126 5.33 7.78 -12.28
C SER A 126 5.00 8.19 -10.83
N LEU A 127 6.01 8.58 -10.05
CA LEU A 127 5.81 9.10 -8.69
C LEU A 127 5.05 10.43 -8.72
N HIS A 128 4.15 10.56 -7.75
CA HIS A 128 3.32 11.75 -7.48
C HIS A 128 2.76 11.68 -6.06
N VAL A 129 2.32 12.82 -5.54
CA VAL A 129 2.00 13.09 -4.13
C VAL A 129 3.22 12.87 -3.23
N THR A 130 4.18 13.81 -3.30
CA THR A 130 5.40 13.78 -2.47
C THR A 130 5.16 13.62 -0.96
N PRO A 131 4.10 14.18 -0.31
CA PRO A 131 3.87 13.95 1.12
C PRO A 131 3.76 12.47 1.54
N ARG A 132 3.46 11.55 0.61
CA ARG A 132 3.42 10.09 0.90
C ARG A 132 4.74 9.52 1.41
N PHE A 133 5.88 10.18 1.18
CA PHE A 133 7.16 9.81 1.79
C PHE A 133 7.20 10.03 3.33
N LEU A 134 6.28 10.82 3.90
CA LEU A 134 6.16 11.01 5.35
C LEU A 134 5.76 9.74 6.10
N VAL A 135 5.35 8.66 5.42
CA VAL A 135 5.17 7.32 6.05
C VAL A 135 6.45 6.84 6.75
N PHE A 136 7.63 7.16 6.21
CA PHE A 136 8.92 6.84 6.86
C PHE A 136 9.20 7.76 8.05
N THR A 137 8.79 9.04 7.95
CA THR A 137 8.93 10.05 8.99
C THR A 137 8.07 9.74 10.21
N THR A 138 6.79 9.43 10.01
CA THR A 138 5.82 9.11 11.07
C THR A 138 6.19 7.81 11.81
N LEU A 139 6.56 6.76 11.08
CA LEU A 139 7.09 5.52 11.64
C LEU A 139 8.32 5.78 12.53
N SER A 140 9.26 6.57 12.03
CA SER A 140 10.50 6.90 12.75
C SER A 140 10.21 7.73 14.00
N ILE A 141 9.35 8.75 13.92
CA ILE A 141 8.91 9.55 15.07
C ILE A 141 8.24 8.66 16.13
N GLY A 142 7.36 7.73 15.75
CA GLY A 142 6.68 6.83 16.70
C GLY A 142 7.66 5.97 17.51
N VAL A 143 8.65 5.35 16.85
CA VAL A 143 9.66 4.53 17.55
C VAL A 143 10.60 5.39 18.39
N LEU A 144 11.04 6.54 17.87
CA LEU A 144 11.90 7.48 18.59
C LEU A 144 11.22 8.11 19.80
N ALA A 145 9.91 8.41 19.73
CA ALA A 145 9.13 8.92 20.84
C ALA A 145 9.03 7.90 21.99
N GLY A 146 8.85 6.61 21.67
CA GLY A 146 8.91 5.53 22.66
C GLY A 146 10.28 5.42 23.33
N ALA A 147 11.38 5.51 22.56
CA ALA A 147 12.74 5.53 23.11
C ALA A 147 13.04 6.79 23.92
N GLY A 148 12.45 7.93 23.56
CA GLY A 148 12.57 9.18 24.29
C GLY A 148 11.85 9.17 25.63
N LEU A 149 10.67 8.55 25.66
CA LEU A 149 9.91 8.29 26.87
C LEU A 149 10.66 7.35 27.83
N ASP A 150 11.29 6.29 27.33
CA ASP A 150 12.19 5.44 28.15
C ASP A 150 13.40 6.22 28.69
N ALA A 151 14.05 7.05 27.86
CA ALA A 151 15.14 7.92 28.30
C ALA A 151 14.69 8.89 29.43
N MET A 152 13.48 9.45 29.35
CA MET A 152 12.89 10.25 30.42
C MET A 152 12.63 9.43 31.69
N VAL A 153 12.04 8.24 31.57
CA VAL A 153 11.77 7.31 32.68
C VAL A 153 13.05 6.96 33.45
N LEU A 154 14.15 6.71 32.74
CA LEU A 154 15.46 6.42 33.31
C LEU A 154 16.10 7.66 33.96
N HIS A 155 15.96 8.85 33.37
CA HIS A 155 16.59 10.08 33.85
C HIS A 155 16.02 10.60 35.19
N VAL A 156 14.74 10.35 35.50
CA VAL A 156 14.05 10.96 36.67
C VAL A 156 14.64 10.58 38.04
N GLY A 157 15.42 9.49 38.14
CA GLY A 157 16.49 9.26 39.14
C GLY A 157 16.15 9.16 40.65
N LYS A 158 15.02 9.70 41.15
CA LYS A 158 14.75 9.87 42.59
C LYS A 158 13.68 8.89 43.10
N ARG A 159 13.97 8.16 44.19
CA ARG A 159 13.06 7.14 44.80
C ARG A 159 11.61 7.65 44.99
N ARG A 160 11.43 8.90 45.45
CA ARG A 160 10.09 9.48 45.73
C ARG A 160 9.33 9.90 44.47
N ALA A 161 10.03 10.18 43.37
CA ALA A 161 9.42 10.48 42.06
C ALA A 161 9.04 9.18 41.32
N ARG A 162 9.84 8.11 41.47
CA ARG A 162 9.66 6.83 40.75
C ARG A 162 8.26 6.21 40.87
N ARG A 163 7.53 6.45 41.98
CA ARG A 163 6.14 5.98 42.16
C ARG A 163 5.14 6.64 41.18
N TRP A 164 5.44 7.86 40.72
CA TRP A 164 4.59 8.62 39.80
C TRP A 164 5.03 8.49 38.35
N VAL A 165 6.26 8.06 38.07
CA VAL A 165 6.78 7.89 36.70
C VAL A 165 5.93 6.92 35.89
N GLY A 166 5.58 5.75 36.42
CA GLY A 166 4.72 4.77 35.74
C GLY A 166 3.34 5.35 35.38
N PRO A 167 2.56 5.88 36.34
CA PRO A 167 1.30 6.56 36.07
C PRO A 167 1.40 7.74 35.10
N ALA A 168 2.44 8.58 35.19
CA ALA A 168 2.63 9.72 34.29
C ALA A 168 2.99 9.28 32.85
N THR A 169 3.81 8.24 32.71
CA THR A 169 4.13 7.59 31.43
C THR A 169 2.88 7.02 30.79
N LEU A 170 2.06 6.29 31.57
CA LEU A 170 0.80 5.72 31.09
C LEU A 170 -0.20 6.82 30.69
N ALA A 171 -0.32 7.88 31.49
CA ALA A 171 -1.19 9.02 31.18
C ALA A 171 -0.73 9.75 29.89
N MET A 172 0.58 9.94 29.70
CA MET A 172 1.13 10.54 28.49
C MET A 172 0.84 9.70 27.24
N VAL A 173 1.04 8.38 27.31
CA VAL A 173 0.68 7.45 26.22
C VAL A 173 -0.82 7.47 25.96
N ALA A 174 -1.66 7.46 27.00
CA ALA A 174 -3.11 7.52 26.86
C ALA A 174 -3.58 8.83 26.23
N LEU A 175 -2.99 9.98 26.59
CA LEU A 175 -3.29 11.27 25.99
C LEU A 175 -2.88 11.35 24.51
N CYS A 176 -1.67 10.90 24.15
CA CYS A 176 -1.25 10.83 22.75
C CYS A 176 -2.14 9.86 21.94
N THR A 177 -2.53 8.72 22.52
CA THR A 177 -3.44 7.76 21.88
C THR A 177 -4.83 8.37 21.67
N LEU A 178 -5.35 9.11 22.66
CA LEU A 178 -6.63 9.81 22.56
C LEU A 178 -6.60 10.91 21.48
N ASP A 179 -5.51 11.68 21.38
CA ASP A 179 -5.34 12.74 20.38
C ASP A 179 -5.31 12.18 18.93
N LEU A 180 -4.58 11.07 18.75
CA LEU A 180 -4.56 10.31 17.49
C LEU A 180 -5.95 9.72 17.16
N LEU A 181 -6.66 9.15 18.15
CA LEU A 181 -8.00 8.58 17.96
C LEU A 181 -9.03 9.65 17.61
N LEU A 182 -9.02 10.80 18.29
CA LEU A 182 -9.93 11.92 18.00
C LEU A 182 -9.69 12.49 16.59
N THR A 183 -8.43 12.65 16.21
CA THR A 183 -8.05 13.15 14.88
C THR A 183 -8.41 12.14 13.78
N GLY A 184 -8.07 10.86 13.95
CA GLY A 184 -8.41 9.79 13.03
C GLY A 184 -9.91 9.56 12.88
N ASN A 185 -10.66 9.61 14.00
CA ASN A 185 -12.12 9.51 13.97
C ASN A 185 -12.76 10.68 13.21
N ARG A 186 -12.27 11.91 13.39
CA ARG A 186 -12.75 13.07 12.61
C ARG A 186 -12.57 12.86 11.12
N ALA A 187 -11.41 12.36 10.69
CA ALA A 187 -11.14 12.01 9.29
C ALA A 187 -12.12 10.94 8.76
N LEU A 188 -12.34 9.86 9.51
CA LEU A 188 -13.26 8.79 9.13
C LEU A 188 -14.72 9.27 9.04
N GLN A 189 -15.16 10.13 9.95
CA GLN A 189 -16.49 10.76 9.90
C GLN A 189 -16.67 11.64 8.65
N THR A 190 -15.60 12.29 8.18
CA THR A 190 -15.62 13.08 6.93
C THR A 190 -15.35 12.28 5.66
N ALA A 191 -14.90 11.01 5.76
CA ALA A 191 -14.49 10.21 4.59
C ALA A 191 -15.68 9.70 3.75
N PHE A 192 -16.85 9.53 4.36
CA PHE A 192 -18.06 9.02 3.68
C PHE A 192 -19.24 10.00 3.83
N PRO A 193 -19.14 11.25 3.33
CA PRO A 193 -20.12 12.31 3.56
C PRO A 193 -21.39 12.17 2.69
N ARG A 194 -21.57 11.03 2.02
CA ARG A 194 -22.66 10.74 1.08
C ARG A 194 -23.16 9.33 1.33
N ALA A 195 -24.48 9.18 1.46
CA ALA A 195 -25.10 7.86 1.45
C ALA A 195 -24.81 7.17 0.10
N PRO A 196 -24.58 5.84 0.08
CA PRO A 196 -24.46 5.09 -1.17
C PRO A 196 -25.79 5.16 -1.93
N LYS A 197 -25.73 5.44 -3.24
CA LYS A 197 -26.91 5.36 -4.09
C LYS A 197 -27.34 3.91 -4.22
N GLY A 198 -28.64 3.64 -4.08
CA GLY A 198 -29.23 2.38 -4.53
C GLY A 198 -29.23 2.34 -6.06
N VAL A 199 -28.30 1.60 -6.64
CA VAL A 199 -28.23 1.35 -8.09
C VAL A 199 -28.59 -0.10 -8.38
N ALA A 200 -29.39 -0.32 -9.43
CA ALA A 200 -29.67 -1.66 -9.93
C ALA A 200 -28.44 -2.26 -10.62
N ARG A 201 -28.30 -3.59 -10.59
CA ARG A 201 -27.23 -4.31 -11.29
C ARG A 201 -27.76 -4.91 -12.59
N ASP A 202 -27.10 -4.64 -13.70
CA ASP A 202 -27.48 -5.19 -15.00
C ASP A 202 -26.99 -6.64 -15.14
N ASN A 203 -27.85 -7.48 -15.72
CA ASN A 203 -27.57 -8.90 -15.95
C ASN A 203 -26.39 -9.14 -16.91
N ALA A 204 -26.21 -8.22 -17.88
CA ALA A 204 -25.11 -8.27 -18.84
C ALA A 204 -24.09 -7.17 -18.54
N PHE A 205 -22.80 -7.46 -18.72
CA PHE A 205 -21.76 -6.44 -18.64
C PHE A 205 -21.80 -5.52 -19.88
N SER A 206 -21.51 -4.23 -19.69
CA SER A 206 -21.30 -3.28 -20.78
C SER A 206 -20.28 -2.20 -20.40
N GLN A 207 -19.52 -1.72 -21.38
CA GLN A 207 -18.64 -0.56 -21.24
C GLN A 207 -19.46 0.71 -21.43
N GLN A 208 -19.44 1.62 -20.47
CA GLN A 208 -20.24 2.84 -20.47
C GLN A 208 -19.37 4.09 -20.57
N ALA A 209 -19.89 5.09 -21.28
CA ALA A 209 -19.31 6.42 -21.32
C ALA A 209 -19.79 7.23 -20.11
N TRP A 210 -18.87 7.88 -19.40
CA TRP A 210 -19.25 8.89 -18.43
C TRP A 210 -19.29 10.27 -19.10
N HIS A 211 -20.45 10.92 -19.03
CA HIS A 211 -20.73 12.22 -19.65
C HIS A 211 -20.78 13.39 -18.64
N GLY A 212 -20.34 13.17 -17.40
CA GLY A 212 -20.26 14.25 -16.41
C GLY A 212 -19.06 15.16 -16.64
N ASP A 213 -19.07 16.31 -15.97
CA ASP A 213 -18.02 17.32 -16.02
C ASP A 213 -16.68 16.78 -15.46
N ALA A 214 -15.69 16.63 -16.34
CA ALA A 214 -14.36 16.13 -16.00
C ALA A 214 -13.53 17.10 -15.11
N SER A 215 -13.92 18.38 -14.99
CA SER A 215 -13.32 19.30 -14.03
C SER A 215 -13.84 19.08 -12.60
N SER A 216 -15.04 18.50 -12.45
CA SER A 216 -15.68 18.26 -11.16
C SER A 216 -14.80 17.47 -10.20
N ALA A 217 -14.76 17.92 -8.94
CA ALA A 217 -14.18 17.19 -7.82
C ALA A 217 -14.87 15.82 -7.58
N LEU A 218 -16.04 15.58 -8.17
CA LEU A 218 -16.86 14.39 -7.95
C LEU A 218 -16.66 13.28 -9.00
N ARG A 219 -15.74 13.47 -9.96
CA ARG A 219 -15.42 12.50 -11.02
C ARG A 219 -14.94 11.12 -10.54
N TRP A 220 -14.62 10.99 -9.26
CA TRP A 220 -14.25 9.73 -8.58
C TRP A 220 -15.45 8.81 -8.32
N LEU A 221 -16.66 9.37 -8.15
CA LEU A 221 -17.85 8.63 -7.71
C LEU A 221 -18.45 7.66 -8.76
N PRO A 222 -18.57 8.04 -10.06
CA PRO A 222 -19.21 7.19 -11.07
C PRO A 222 -18.55 5.82 -11.24
N MET A 223 -17.24 5.70 -11.00
CA MET A 223 -16.53 4.42 -11.10
C MET A 223 -17.12 3.34 -10.17
N TYR A 224 -17.48 3.72 -8.95
CA TYR A 224 -18.05 2.78 -7.97
C TYR A 224 -19.52 2.48 -8.29
N GLU A 225 -20.28 3.48 -8.75
CA GLU A 225 -21.65 3.31 -9.21
C GLU A 225 -21.71 2.34 -10.41
N PHE A 226 -20.87 2.55 -11.43
CA PHE A 226 -20.75 1.67 -12.60
C PHE A 226 -20.35 0.23 -12.20
N PHE A 227 -19.37 0.06 -11.31
CA PHE A 227 -18.96 -1.26 -10.81
C PHE A 227 -20.12 -2.04 -10.16
N LEU A 228 -20.92 -1.37 -9.32
CA LEU A 228 -22.14 -1.95 -8.74
C LEU A 228 -23.18 -2.30 -9.81
N GLN A 229 -23.34 -1.43 -10.82
CA GLN A 229 -24.25 -1.61 -11.95
C GLN A 229 -23.84 -2.73 -12.93
N ASN A 230 -22.67 -3.36 -12.77
CA ASN A 230 -22.06 -4.30 -13.73
C ASN A 230 -21.55 -3.62 -15.01
N HIS A 231 -21.16 -2.36 -14.93
CA HIS A 231 -20.60 -1.59 -16.04
C HIS A 231 -19.09 -1.37 -15.89
N GLY A 232 -18.39 -1.33 -17.03
CA GLY A 232 -17.06 -0.74 -17.13
C GLY A 232 -17.15 0.75 -17.46
N MET A 233 -16.12 1.53 -17.13
CA MET A 233 -16.07 2.96 -17.43
C MET A 233 -14.98 3.20 -18.47
N SER A 234 -15.35 3.61 -19.69
CA SER A 234 -14.39 3.70 -20.82
C SER A 234 -13.36 4.84 -20.70
N ARG A 235 -13.48 5.67 -19.66
CA ARG A 235 -12.56 6.74 -19.24
C ARG A 235 -12.62 6.87 -17.71
N ALA A 236 -12.05 5.91 -17.00
CA ALA A 236 -12.01 5.92 -15.55
C ALA A 236 -11.03 6.99 -15.02
N TYR A 237 -11.29 7.53 -13.83
CA TYR A 237 -10.24 8.18 -13.06
C TYR A 237 -9.14 7.14 -12.79
N GLY A 238 -7.88 7.53 -12.93
CA GLY A 238 -6.76 6.62 -12.70
C GLY A 238 -6.39 5.71 -13.89
N ASP A 239 -7.02 5.83 -15.06
CA ASP A 239 -6.65 5.19 -16.35
C ASP A 239 -5.22 5.52 -16.86
N ALA A 240 -4.39 6.15 -16.04
CA ALA A 240 -3.01 6.51 -16.36
C ALA A 240 -2.06 5.30 -16.55
N LEU A 241 -2.55 4.06 -16.40
CA LEU A 241 -1.88 2.82 -16.83
C LEU A 241 -2.34 2.32 -18.21
N TYR A 242 -3.25 3.00 -18.90
CA TYR A 242 -3.70 2.73 -20.27
C TYR A 242 -4.12 4.06 -20.94
N GLY A 243 -3.14 4.82 -21.43
CA GLY A 243 -3.33 6.20 -21.92
C GLY A 243 -4.38 6.28 -23.02
N SER A 244 -5.61 6.72 -22.66
CA SER A 244 -6.84 6.58 -23.45
C SER A 244 -7.11 5.14 -23.90
N GLY A 245 -8.00 4.43 -23.18
CA GLY A 245 -8.43 3.10 -23.59
C GLY A 245 -9.02 3.05 -25.01
N HIS A 246 -8.71 1.99 -25.74
CA HIS A 246 -9.23 1.69 -27.08
C HIS A 246 -10.68 1.17 -27.05
N VAL A 247 -11.14 0.76 -25.86
CA VAL A 247 -12.51 0.36 -25.52
C VAL A 247 -13.53 1.34 -26.10
N LYS A 248 -14.54 0.80 -26.79
CA LYS A 248 -15.68 1.58 -27.27
C LYS A 248 -16.82 1.46 -26.26
N PRO A 249 -17.32 2.56 -25.69
CA PRO A 249 -18.50 2.51 -24.83
C PRO A 249 -19.77 2.27 -25.67
N MET A 250 -20.78 1.67 -25.05
CA MET A 250 -22.13 1.55 -25.58
C MET A 250 -22.67 2.92 -26.02
N GLY A 251 -23.31 2.98 -27.18
CA GLY A 251 -23.75 4.23 -27.81
C GLY A 251 -22.68 4.98 -28.62
N SER A 252 -21.42 4.55 -28.61
CA SER A 252 -20.42 5.02 -29.58
C SER A 252 -20.76 4.52 -31.00
N PRO A 253 -20.60 5.34 -32.06
CA PRO A 253 -20.74 4.88 -33.45
C PRO A 253 -19.77 3.76 -33.86
N GLU A 254 -18.70 3.53 -33.10
CA GLU A 254 -17.75 2.44 -33.31
C GLU A 254 -18.06 1.19 -32.46
N TYR A 255 -19.11 1.22 -31.63
CA TYR A 255 -19.47 0.12 -30.74
C TYR A 255 -20.08 -1.05 -31.52
N ARG A 256 -19.43 -2.23 -31.44
CA ARG A 256 -19.87 -3.48 -32.08
C ARG A 256 -20.38 -4.52 -31.07
N GLY A 257 -20.59 -4.14 -29.81
CA GLY A 257 -20.84 -5.06 -28.69
C GLY A 257 -19.57 -5.40 -27.89
N GLU A 258 -19.75 -5.98 -26.70
CA GLU A 258 -18.63 -6.31 -25.81
C GLU A 258 -17.72 -7.44 -26.33
N ALA A 259 -18.23 -8.28 -27.22
CA ALA A 259 -17.44 -9.16 -28.06
C ALA A 259 -18.05 -9.20 -29.46
N TYR A 260 -17.23 -9.18 -30.50
CA TYR A 260 -17.67 -9.16 -31.90
C TYR A 260 -16.70 -9.89 -32.82
N VAL A 261 -17.22 -10.47 -33.90
CA VAL A 261 -16.40 -10.97 -35.01
C VAL A 261 -16.15 -9.82 -35.99
N THR A 262 -14.98 -9.78 -36.61
CA THR A 262 -14.65 -8.72 -37.58
C THR A 262 -15.46 -8.83 -38.88
N SER A 263 -15.72 -10.05 -39.36
CA SER A 263 -16.63 -10.36 -40.47
C SER A 263 -18.04 -9.80 -40.24
N ALA A 264 -18.76 -9.47 -41.32
CA ALA A 264 -20.14 -8.98 -41.26
C ALA A 264 -21.16 -10.10 -40.98
N GLU A 265 -20.84 -11.34 -41.39
CA GLU A 265 -21.68 -12.54 -41.23
C GLU A 265 -21.26 -13.38 -39.99
N GLY A 266 -20.35 -12.85 -39.16
CA GLY A 266 -19.87 -13.50 -37.95
C GLY A 266 -20.57 -12.99 -36.70
N HIS A 267 -21.04 -13.90 -35.86
CA HIS A 267 -21.70 -13.59 -34.60
C HIS A 267 -20.81 -13.94 -33.41
N ALA A 268 -20.95 -13.17 -32.33
CA ALA A 268 -20.32 -13.44 -31.04
C ALA A 268 -21.32 -13.16 -29.91
N THR A 269 -21.23 -13.91 -28.81
CA THR A 269 -22.09 -13.74 -27.63
C THR A 269 -21.32 -14.15 -26.38
N ILE A 270 -21.32 -13.30 -25.37
CA ILE A 270 -20.66 -13.59 -24.09
C ILE A 270 -21.56 -14.53 -23.28
N GLU A 271 -21.13 -15.78 -23.11
CA GLU A 271 -21.83 -16.78 -22.27
C GLU A 271 -21.61 -16.51 -20.78
N SER A 272 -20.42 -16.03 -20.41
CA SER A 272 -20.08 -15.70 -19.03
C SER A 272 -19.02 -14.60 -18.98
N TRP A 273 -19.20 -13.66 -18.07
CA TRP A 273 -18.31 -12.52 -17.87
C TRP A 273 -17.81 -12.45 -16.44
N SER A 274 -16.53 -12.11 -16.29
CA SER A 274 -15.90 -11.61 -15.08
C SER A 274 -14.68 -10.77 -15.47
N PRO A 275 -14.19 -9.86 -14.60
CA PRO A 275 -13.03 -9.02 -14.91
C PRO A 275 -11.75 -9.81 -15.30
N ASN A 276 -11.62 -11.06 -14.86
CA ASN A 276 -10.43 -11.89 -15.08
C ASN A 276 -10.64 -13.02 -16.11
N ARG A 277 -11.88 -13.31 -16.52
CA ARG A 277 -12.22 -14.39 -17.47
C ARG A 277 -13.54 -14.10 -18.17
N VAL A 278 -13.52 -14.13 -19.50
CA VAL A 278 -14.71 -13.97 -20.36
C VAL A 278 -14.79 -15.18 -21.29
N VAL A 279 -15.96 -15.81 -21.38
CA VAL A 279 -16.22 -16.89 -22.34
C VAL A 279 -17.18 -16.39 -23.40
N VAL A 280 -16.79 -16.58 -24.66
CA VAL A 280 -17.49 -16.10 -25.83
C VAL A 280 -17.82 -17.30 -26.73
N ALA A 281 -19.10 -17.51 -27.00
CA ALA A 281 -19.56 -18.32 -28.12
C ALA A 281 -19.50 -17.48 -29.39
N THR A 282 -19.10 -18.07 -30.51
CA THR A 282 -19.00 -17.40 -31.80
C THR A 282 -19.29 -18.36 -32.94
N ASP A 283 -19.84 -17.87 -34.04
CA ASP A 283 -20.12 -18.64 -35.26
C ASP A 283 -19.97 -17.72 -36.49
N GLY A 284 -19.76 -18.30 -37.67
CA GLY A 284 -19.63 -17.57 -38.92
C GLY A 284 -19.08 -18.43 -40.08
N PRO A 285 -19.29 -18.02 -41.34
CA PRO A 285 -18.95 -18.84 -42.51
C PRO A 285 -17.45 -18.87 -42.85
N HIS A 286 -16.63 -17.99 -42.28
CA HIS A 286 -15.23 -17.75 -42.67
C HIS A 286 -14.30 -17.57 -41.47
N GLU A 287 -12.99 -17.78 -41.66
CA GLU A 287 -11.98 -17.37 -40.67
C GLU A 287 -12.02 -15.85 -40.46
N ALA A 288 -11.99 -15.43 -39.20
CA ALA A 288 -12.06 -14.02 -38.82
C ALA A 288 -11.36 -13.75 -37.47
N MET A 289 -11.17 -12.48 -37.13
CA MET A 289 -10.82 -12.09 -35.76
C MET A 289 -12.06 -12.02 -34.89
N LEU A 290 -12.06 -12.75 -33.78
CA LEU A 290 -12.92 -12.49 -32.62
C LEU A 290 -12.23 -11.44 -31.74
N VAL A 291 -12.91 -10.34 -31.48
CA VAL A 291 -12.41 -9.20 -30.69
C VAL A 291 -13.28 -9.04 -29.43
N LEU A 292 -12.63 -8.82 -28.30
CA LEU A 292 -13.21 -8.50 -27.01
C LEU A 292 -13.00 -7.00 -26.72
N ASN A 293 -14.02 -6.29 -26.26
CA ASN A 293 -14.03 -4.85 -26.00
C ASN A 293 -13.30 -4.49 -24.68
N GLN A 294 -12.04 -4.90 -24.58
CA GLN A 294 -11.13 -4.69 -23.46
C GLN A 294 -9.76 -4.26 -24.00
N ASN A 295 -9.06 -3.38 -23.28
CA ASN A 295 -7.72 -2.93 -23.66
C ASN A 295 -6.74 -4.12 -23.69
N PHE A 296 -5.96 -4.22 -24.76
CA PHE A 296 -4.87 -5.19 -24.88
C PHE A 296 -3.74 -4.91 -23.86
N GLY A 297 -3.08 -5.96 -23.40
CA GLY A 297 -1.93 -5.88 -22.49
C GLY A 297 -1.33 -7.26 -22.18
N PRO A 298 -0.08 -7.35 -21.68
CA PRO A 298 0.68 -8.61 -21.64
C PRO A 298 0.06 -9.73 -20.80
N GLY A 299 -0.77 -9.40 -19.82
CA GLY A 299 -1.45 -10.38 -18.99
C GLY A 299 -2.64 -11.09 -19.65
N TRP A 300 -3.12 -10.64 -20.81
CA TRP A 300 -4.21 -11.30 -21.52
C TRP A 300 -3.75 -12.58 -22.23
N GLN A 301 -4.61 -13.59 -22.23
CA GLN A 301 -4.39 -14.89 -22.87
C GLN A 301 -5.71 -15.40 -23.46
N ALA A 302 -5.63 -16.20 -24.52
CA ALA A 302 -6.75 -16.95 -25.09
C ALA A 302 -6.50 -18.45 -24.96
N GLU A 303 -7.49 -19.21 -24.49
CA GLU A 303 -7.34 -20.64 -24.19
C GLU A 303 -7.08 -21.46 -25.46
N GLY A 304 -5.86 -21.99 -25.56
CA GLY A 304 -5.40 -22.78 -26.71
C GLY A 304 -5.13 -21.98 -27.99
N ARG A 305 -5.05 -20.65 -27.94
CA ARG A 305 -4.95 -19.78 -29.14
C ARG A 305 -3.91 -18.68 -28.99
N ALA A 306 -3.38 -18.23 -30.14
CA ALA A 306 -2.54 -17.03 -30.19
C ALA A 306 -3.38 -15.77 -29.97
N LEU A 307 -2.90 -14.88 -29.11
CA LEU A 307 -3.54 -13.59 -28.86
C LEU A 307 -2.94 -12.49 -29.75
N GLU A 308 -3.79 -11.64 -30.30
CA GLU A 308 -3.42 -10.49 -31.13
C GLU A 308 -4.03 -9.19 -30.56
N SER A 309 -3.45 -8.04 -30.92
CA SER A 309 -3.99 -6.72 -30.61
C SER A 309 -4.73 -6.16 -31.82
N HIS A 310 -6.06 -6.18 -31.80
CA HIS A 310 -6.87 -5.60 -32.88
C HIS A 310 -7.23 -4.16 -32.55
N ARG A 311 -6.53 -3.18 -33.15
CA ARG A 311 -6.69 -1.74 -32.89
C ARG A 311 -6.54 -1.35 -31.41
N GLY A 312 -5.71 -2.10 -30.65
CA GLY A 312 -5.52 -1.92 -29.21
C GLY A 312 -6.51 -2.69 -28.32
N LEU A 313 -7.41 -3.48 -28.91
CA LEU A 313 -8.31 -4.39 -28.20
C LEU A 313 -7.80 -5.83 -28.20
N VAL A 314 -8.21 -6.60 -27.19
CA VAL A 314 -7.92 -8.05 -27.06
C VAL A 314 -8.59 -8.84 -28.18
N ALA A 315 -7.84 -9.65 -28.93
CA ALA A 315 -8.39 -10.45 -30.02
C ALA A 315 -7.70 -11.82 -30.21
N THR A 316 -8.37 -12.74 -30.92
CA THR A 316 -7.82 -14.01 -31.42
C THR A 316 -8.46 -14.37 -32.76
N ARG A 317 -7.77 -15.17 -33.58
CA ARG A 317 -8.40 -15.80 -34.74
C ARG A 317 -9.39 -16.88 -34.32
N VAL A 318 -10.48 -16.97 -35.08
CA VAL A 318 -11.49 -18.03 -35.02
C VAL A 318 -11.73 -18.53 -36.45
N ALA A 319 -11.82 -19.85 -36.62
CA ALA A 319 -12.16 -20.43 -37.91
C ALA A 319 -13.69 -20.44 -38.10
N ASN A 320 -14.14 -20.87 -39.27
CA ASN A 320 -15.56 -20.99 -39.58
C ASN A 320 -16.28 -22.04 -38.70
N GLY A 321 -17.61 -21.87 -38.59
CA GLY A 321 -18.49 -22.70 -37.77
C GLY A 321 -18.48 -22.34 -36.28
N PRO A 322 -19.34 -22.99 -35.47
CA PRO A 322 -19.52 -22.65 -34.07
C PRO A 322 -18.28 -22.99 -33.23
N GLN A 323 -17.71 -21.98 -32.57
CA GLN A 323 -16.55 -22.09 -31.69
C GLN A 323 -16.83 -21.46 -30.32
N ARG A 324 -16.11 -21.95 -29.31
CA ARG A 324 -16.10 -21.38 -27.96
C ARG A 324 -14.69 -20.90 -27.63
N VAL A 325 -14.57 -19.67 -27.13
CA VAL A 325 -13.30 -19.01 -26.83
C VAL A 325 -13.33 -18.49 -25.40
N THR A 326 -12.34 -18.90 -24.59
CA THR A 326 -12.08 -18.29 -23.29
C THR A 326 -10.96 -17.26 -23.43
N PHE A 327 -11.24 -16.01 -23.10
CA PHE A 327 -10.22 -15.00 -22.78
C PHE A 327 -10.02 -14.95 -21.26
N PHE A 328 -8.79 -14.76 -20.79
CA PHE A 328 -8.51 -14.55 -19.37
C PHE A 328 -7.29 -13.66 -19.14
N PHE A 329 -7.23 -13.01 -17.98
CA PHE A 329 -6.15 -12.11 -17.58
C PHE A 329 -5.36 -12.65 -16.39
N ARG A 330 -4.03 -12.76 -16.55
CA ARG A 330 -3.04 -13.16 -15.54
C ARG A 330 -1.74 -12.39 -15.79
N PRO A 331 -1.33 -11.42 -14.94
CA PRO A 331 -0.06 -10.70 -15.11
C PRO A 331 1.11 -11.69 -15.14
N SER A 332 1.99 -11.59 -16.14
CA SER A 332 2.96 -12.66 -16.41
C SER A 332 3.97 -12.83 -15.29
N LEU A 333 4.38 -11.73 -14.65
CA LEU A 333 5.40 -11.75 -13.60
C LEU A 333 4.86 -11.98 -12.19
N LEU A 334 3.54 -12.13 -12.01
CA LEU A 334 2.92 -12.29 -10.67
C LEU A 334 3.42 -13.53 -9.94
N TRP A 335 3.52 -14.68 -10.63
CA TRP A 335 3.97 -15.94 -10.03
C TRP A 335 5.48 -15.94 -9.73
N LEU A 336 6.30 -15.31 -10.59
CA LEU A 336 7.71 -15.07 -10.29
C LEU A 336 7.87 -14.18 -9.06
N GLY A 337 7.04 -13.14 -8.95
CA GLY A 337 6.98 -12.27 -7.78
C GLY A 337 6.61 -13.03 -6.50
N PHE A 338 5.59 -13.89 -6.53
CA PHE A 338 5.26 -14.77 -5.40
C PHE A 338 6.41 -15.70 -5.01
N ALA A 339 7.09 -16.33 -5.98
CA ALA A 339 8.22 -17.21 -5.72
C ALA A 339 9.39 -16.48 -5.06
N LEU A 340 9.74 -15.28 -5.55
CA LEU A 340 10.81 -14.46 -4.99
C LEU A 340 10.45 -13.89 -3.61
N SER A 341 9.20 -13.47 -3.39
CA SER A 341 8.71 -13.05 -2.06
C SER A 341 8.70 -14.21 -1.06
N GLY A 342 8.32 -15.42 -1.49
CA GLY A 342 8.40 -16.64 -0.67
C GLY A 342 9.85 -17.01 -0.30
N PHE A 343 10.77 -16.94 -1.27
CA PHE A 343 12.20 -17.12 -1.01
C PHE A 343 12.76 -16.04 -0.06
N GLY A 344 12.38 -14.78 -0.24
CA GLY A 344 12.75 -13.68 0.66
C GLY A 344 12.26 -13.89 2.10
N LEU A 345 11.06 -14.45 2.28
CA LEU A 345 10.52 -14.81 3.59
C LEU A 345 11.29 -15.97 4.24
N LEU A 346 11.57 -17.04 3.48
CA LEU A 346 12.37 -18.17 3.97
C LEU A 346 13.80 -17.73 4.33
N PHE A 347 14.42 -16.86 3.53
CA PHE A 347 15.74 -16.29 3.82
C PHE A 347 15.71 -15.37 5.04
N SER A 348 14.66 -14.57 5.22
CA SER A 348 14.43 -13.77 6.44
C SER A 348 14.39 -14.66 7.68
N LEU A 349 13.63 -15.76 7.64
CA LEU A 349 13.48 -16.72 8.74
C LEU A 349 14.79 -17.47 9.03
N ALA A 350 15.60 -17.77 8.01
CA ALA A 350 16.93 -18.38 8.16
C ALA A 350 17.96 -17.44 8.83
N LEU A 351 17.78 -16.12 8.70
CA LEU A 351 18.63 -15.09 9.32
C LEU A 351 18.23 -14.75 10.77
N VAL A 352 17.07 -15.20 11.26
CA VAL A 352 16.68 -15.03 12.67
C VAL A 352 17.64 -15.84 13.55
N PRO A 353 18.38 -15.22 14.49
CA PRO A 353 19.27 -15.95 15.38
C PRO A 353 18.48 -16.96 16.21
N ARG A 354 18.73 -18.26 16.00
CA ARG A 354 18.16 -19.33 16.82
C ARG A 354 18.76 -19.25 18.21
N THR A 355 18.09 -18.53 19.11
CA THR A 355 18.41 -18.54 20.54
C THR A 355 18.34 -19.99 21.02
N PRO A 356 19.43 -20.59 21.52
CA PRO A 356 19.36 -21.91 22.12
C PRO A 356 18.41 -21.83 23.33
N PRO A 357 17.55 -22.85 23.54
CA PRO A 357 16.62 -22.84 24.67
C PRO A 357 17.42 -22.66 25.96
N SER A 358 17.03 -21.67 26.77
CA SER A 358 17.79 -21.32 27.96
C SER A 358 17.82 -22.51 28.91
N ARG A 359 19.01 -23.05 29.16
CA ARG A 359 19.21 -24.07 30.20
C ARG A 359 18.76 -23.47 31.52
N SER A 360 17.63 -23.95 32.03
CA SER A 360 17.06 -23.50 33.29
C SER A 360 18.13 -23.65 34.38
N PRO A 361 18.38 -22.62 35.21
CA PRO A 361 19.35 -22.75 36.29
C PRO A 361 18.87 -23.87 37.23
N ALA A 362 19.64 -24.96 37.29
CA ALA A 362 19.30 -26.12 38.09
C ALA A 362 19.10 -25.70 39.54
N SER A 363 17.97 -26.11 40.14
CA SER A 363 17.51 -25.58 41.42
C SER A 363 18.43 -26.00 42.57
N SER A 364 19.35 -25.11 42.93
CA SER A 364 20.28 -25.26 44.06
C SER A 364 19.51 -25.22 45.40
N ARG A 365 18.89 -26.35 45.76
CA ARG A 365 18.25 -26.56 47.07
C ARG A 365 19.26 -26.24 48.18
N PRO A 366 18.96 -25.31 49.10
CA PRO A 366 19.83 -25.08 50.26
C PRO A 366 19.75 -26.27 51.21
N LYS A 367 20.85 -26.99 51.40
CA LYS A 367 20.99 -27.98 52.48
C LYS A 367 21.01 -27.24 53.82
N ARG A 368 19.88 -27.21 54.55
CA ARG A 368 19.88 -26.88 55.98
C ARG A 368 20.41 -28.09 56.77
N PRO A 369 21.34 -27.92 57.73
CA PRO A 369 21.64 -28.96 58.70
C PRO A 369 20.45 -29.14 59.66
N PHE A 370 20.22 -30.38 60.10
CA PHE A 370 19.24 -30.69 61.15
C PHE A 370 19.83 -30.27 62.51
N MET A 371 19.10 -29.46 63.28
CA MET A 371 19.46 -29.13 64.66
C MET A 371 18.53 -29.91 65.60
N ALA A 372 19.08 -30.87 66.35
CA ALA A 372 18.30 -31.71 67.25
C ALA A 372 17.86 -30.92 68.48
N ILE A 373 16.56 -30.93 68.79
CA ILE A 373 16.01 -30.39 70.03
C ILE A 373 15.56 -31.56 70.90
N ASN A 374 16.30 -31.81 71.98
CA ASN A 374 15.87 -32.72 73.03
C ASN A 374 14.59 -32.19 73.69
N ARG A 375 13.56 -33.03 73.77
CA ARG A 375 12.46 -32.87 74.73
C ARG A 375 12.41 -34.09 75.62
N ALA A 376 12.88 -33.94 76.85
CA ALA A 376 12.61 -34.91 77.91
C ALA A 376 11.09 -34.97 78.16
N LYS A 377 10.59 -36.19 78.39
CA LYS A 377 9.36 -36.43 79.13
C LYS A 377 9.69 -37.40 80.25
N ASN A 378 9.35 -37.03 81.47
CA ASN A 378 9.31 -37.97 82.59
C ASN A 378 8.22 -39.02 82.31
N ILE A 379 8.42 -40.23 82.83
CA ILE A 379 7.42 -40.94 83.63
C ILE A 379 8.18 -41.93 84.53
N THR A 380 7.77 -41.99 85.79
CA THR A 380 8.31 -42.90 86.80
C THR A 380 7.48 -44.18 86.88
N ARG A 381 8.07 -45.33 86.57
CA ARG A 381 8.13 -46.51 87.46
C ARG A 381 8.93 -47.64 86.81
#